data_AF-A0A7C1ACV4-F1
#
_entry.id   AF-A0A7C1ACV4-F1
#
_cell.length_a   1.000
_cell.length_b   1.000
_cell.length_c   1.000
_cell.angle_alpha   90.00
_cell.angle_beta   90.00
_cell.angle_gamma   90.00
#
_symmetry.space_group_name_H-M   'P 1'
#
loop_
_entity.id
_entity.type
_entity.pdbx_description
1 polymer ?
#
loop_
_entity_poly.entity_id
_entity_poly.type
_entity_poly.pdbx_seq_one_letter_code
_entity_poly.pdbx_strand_id
1 'polypeptide(L)'
;MKKKLLHIIGIIFSLSLLIAALLVIHYELKEYDIHDIFYRLKRLQSLSLFLAVMLTVLSYSLMTVYDTLALRYIHHPLKYGRTAIASFISYSISNNMGLLILSGAPVRYRLYSAWGLTA
;
A
#
# COMPACT_ATOMS: atom_id res chain seq x y z
N MET A 1 8.27 -10.50 29.75
CA MET A 1 7.68 -9.19 30.13
C MET A 1 8.16 -8.03 29.25
N LYS A 2 9.48 -7.86 28.98
CA LYS A 2 10.03 -6.74 28.16
C LYS A 2 9.44 -6.60 26.74
N LYS A 3 9.18 -7.71 26.03
CA LYS A 3 8.58 -7.70 24.67
C LYS A 3 7.14 -7.15 24.64
N LYS A 4 6.35 -7.41 25.68
CA LYS A 4 4.95 -6.92 25.78
C LYS A 4 4.92 -5.42 26.04
N LEU A 5 5.85 -4.91 26.85
CA LEU A 5 6.01 -3.48 27.14
C LEU A 5 6.44 -2.69 25.90
N LEU A 6 7.44 -3.17 25.15
CA LEU A 6 7.89 -2.54 23.90
C LEU A 6 6.77 -2.48 22.85
N HIS A 7 5.92 -3.51 22.78
CA HIS A 7 4.78 -3.53 21.87
C HIS A 7 3.70 -2.51 22.27
N ILE A 8 3.40 -2.39 23.57
CA ILE A 8 2.45 -1.40 24.08
C ILE A 8 2.94 0.02 23.84
N ILE A 9 4.24 0.29 24.05
CA ILE A 9 4.85 1.59 23.75
C ILE A 9 4.71 1.91 22.25
N GLY A 10 4.98 0.95 21.37
CA GLY A 10 4.80 1.13 19.93
C GLY A 10 3.36 1.45 19.52
N ILE A 11 2.37 0.79 20.15
CA ILE A 11 0.95 1.07 19.92
C ILE A 11 0.58 2.48 20.40
N ILE A 12 0.96 2.84 21.63
CA ILE A 12 0.66 4.16 22.21
C ILE A 12 1.29 5.26 21.38
N PHE A 13 2.54 5.08 20.94
CA PHE A 13 3.24 6.02 20.08
C PHE A 13 2.54 6.18 18.72
N SER A 14 2.15 5.06 18.09
CA SER A 14 1.42 5.09 16.81
C SER A 14 0.06 5.79 16.96
N LEU A 15 -0.65 5.54 18.06
CA LEU A 15 -1.94 6.17 18.34
C LEU A 15 -1.78 7.68 18.62
N SER A 16 -0.73 8.07 19.35
CA SER A 16 -0.41 9.47 19.59
C SER A 16 -0.10 10.22 18.30
N LEU A 17 0.68 9.61 17.40
CA LEU A 17 0.94 10.19 16.07
C LEU A 17 -0.34 10.33 15.25
N LEU A 18 -1.23 9.34 15.29
CA LEU A 18 -2.52 9.40 14.60
C LEU A 18 -3.40 10.53 15.13
N ILE A 19 -3.50 10.68 16.45
CA ILE A 19 -4.25 11.78 17.08
C ILE A 19 -3.64 13.13 16.71
N ALA A 20 -2.30 13.27 16.76
CA ALA A 20 -1.62 14.49 16.37
C ALA A 20 -1.90 14.86 14.90
N ALA A 21 -1.83 13.89 13.99
CA ALA A 21 -2.16 14.12 12.58
C ALA A 21 -3.62 14.56 12.40
N LEU A 22 -4.57 13.94 13.10
CA LEU A 22 -5.99 14.34 13.05
C LEU A 22 -6.20 15.75 13.60
N LEU A 23 -5.52 16.12 14.68
CA LEU A 23 -5.60 17.47 15.24
C LEU A 23 -5.04 18.50 14.26
N VAL A 24 -3.88 18.25 13.65
CA VAL A 24 -3.30 19.14 12.63
C VAL A 24 -4.26 19.31 11.46
N ILE A 25 -4.81 18.21 10.93
CA ILE A 25 -5.79 18.26 9.85
C ILE A 25 -7.02 19.07 10.27
N HIS A 26 -7.54 18.85 11.48
CA HIS A 26 -8.72 19.56 11.99
C HIS A 26 -8.47 21.06 12.13
N TYR A 27 -7.30 21.46 12.62
CA TYR A 27 -6.92 22.88 12.73
C TYR A 27 -6.77 23.52 11.35
N GLU A 28 -6.08 22.85 10.42
CA GLU A 28 -5.86 23.37 9.07
C GLU A 28 -7.16 23.47 8.26
N LEU A 29 -8.05 22.47 8.39
CA LEU A 29 -9.33 22.45 7.68
C LEU A 29 -10.32 23.48 8.23
N LYS A 30 -10.17 23.94 9.48
CA LYS A 30 -11.09 24.92 10.08
C LYS A 30 -11.01 26.28 9.38
N GLU A 31 -9.89 26.60 8.74
CA GLU A 31 -9.73 27.82 7.95
C GLU A 31 -10.22 27.68 6.50
N TYR A 32 -10.54 26.47 6.03
CA TYR A 32 -10.95 26.21 4.65
C TYR A 32 -12.43 25.87 4.53
N ASP A 33 -13.16 26.65 3.72
CA ASP A 33 -14.51 26.31 3.31
C ASP A 33 -14.53 25.07 2.40
N ILE A 34 -15.48 24.16 2.62
CA ILE A 34 -15.64 22.93 1.83
C ILE A 34 -15.82 23.24 0.33
N HIS A 35 -16.43 24.39 0.02
CA HIS A 35 -16.63 24.86 -1.35
C HIS A 35 -15.31 25.17 -2.07
N ASP A 36 -14.31 25.74 -1.38
CA ASP A 36 -13.01 26.03 -1.96
C ASP A 36 -12.21 24.77 -2.27
N ILE A 37 -12.38 23.72 -1.46
CA ILE A 37 -11.79 22.41 -1.71
C ILE A 37 -12.34 21.83 -3.02
N PHE A 38 -13.66 21.82 -3.21
CA PHE A 38 -14.29 21.34 -4.44
C PHE A 38 -13.95 22.18 -5.67
N TYR A 39 -13.83 23.51 -5.50
CA TYR A 39 -13.43 24.40 -6.58
C TYR A 39 -12.00 24.13 -7.05
N ARG A 40 -11.06 23.97 -6.10
CA ARG A 40 -9.67 23.58 -6.40
C ARG A 40 -9.59 22.18 -7.02
N LEU A 41 -10.42 21.24 -6.56
CA LEU A 41 -10.48 19.89 -7.12
C LEU A 41 -10.94 19.90 -8.58
N LYS A 42 -11.93 20.73 -8.93
CA LYS A 42 -12.39 20.91 -10.32
C LYS A 42 -11.38 21.65 -11.20
N ARG A 43 -10.53 22.49 -10.60
CA ARG A 43 -9.44 23.19 -11.32
C ARG A 43 -8.19 22.34 -11.53
N LEU A 44 -8.13 21.12 -10.99
CA LEU A 44 -7.05 20.18 -11.29
C LEU A 44 -7.06 19.89 -12.79
N GLN A 45 -5.92 20.14 -13.43
CA GLN A 45 -5.75 19.88 -14.84
C GLN A 45 -5.97 18.38 -15.11
N SER A 46 -6.88 18.03 -16.03
CA SER A 46 -7.20 16.63 -16.35
C SER A 46 -5.96 15.83 -16.78
N LEU A 47 -4.97 16.51 -17.37
CA LEU A 47 -3.66 15.92 -17.70
C LEU A 47 -2.91 15.44 -16.45
N SER A 48 -2.95 16.20 -15.35
CA SER A 48 -2.31 15.80 -14.09
C SER A 48 -2.98 14.56 -13.50
N LEU A 49 -4.31 14.46 -13.58
CA LEU A 49 -5.04 13.27 -13.15
C LEU A 49 -4.68 12.06 -14.02
N PHE A 50 -4.65 12.23 -15.34
CA PHE A 50 -4.25 11.17 -16.26
C PHE A 50 -2.82 10.69 -16.00
N LEU A 51 -1.86 11.61 -15.83
CA LEU A 51 -0.48 11.29 -15.51
C LEU A 51 -0.36 10.58 -14.16
N ALA A 52 -1.10 11.01 -13.14
CA ALA A 52 -1.10 10.35 -11.81
C ALA A 52 -1.59 8.89 -11.90
N VAL A 53 -2.66 8.65 -12.67
CA VAL A 53 -3.18 7.28 -12.90
C VAL A 53 -2.17 6.46 -13.68
N MET A 54 -1.60 6.99 -14.77
CA MET A 54 -0.58 6.31 -15.57
C MET A 54 0.65 5.94 -14.73
N LEU A 55 1.12 6.87 -13.89
CA LEU A 55 2.28 6.65 -13.03
C LEU A 55 1.98 5.61 -11.94
N THR A 56 0.75 5.59 -11.42
CA THR A 56 0.28 4.57 -10.48
C THR A 56 0.28 3.19 -11.14
N VAL A 57 -0.30 3.06 -12.33
CA VAL A 57 -0.28 1.80 -13.11
C VAL A 57 1.16 1.36 -13.40
N LEU A 58 2.04 2.30 -13.77
CA LEU A 58 3.44 2.01 -14.02
C LEU A 58 4.16 1.51 -12.76
N SER A 59 3.92 2.13 -11.61
CA SER A 59 4.47 1.74 -10.32
C SER A 59 4.08 0.30 -9.94
N TYR A 60 2.79 -0.03 -10.02
CA TYR A 60 2.31 -1.41 -9.76
C TYR A 60 2.86 -2.41 -10.79
N SER A 61 3.03 -2.00 -12.04
CA SER A 61 3.64 -2.83 -13.08
C SER A 61 5.11 -3.11 -12.80
N LEU A 62 5.89 -2.10 -12.37
CA LEU A 62 7.29 -2.28 -11.99
C LEU A 62 7.43 -3.20 -10.78
N MET A 63 6.56 -3.08 -9.77
CA MET A 63 6.57 -4.00 -8.63
C MET A 63 6.26 -5.45 -9.02
N THR A 64 5.36 -5.64 -9.99
CA THR A 64 5.10 -6.95 -10.57
C THR A 64 6.34 -7.53 -11.28
N VAL A 65 7.00 -6.72 -12.12
CA VAL A 65 8.21 -7.15 -12.82
C VAL A 65 9.31 -7.52 -11.83
N TYR A 66 9.45 -6.77 -10.74
CA TYR A 66 10.39 -7.07 -9.66
C TYR A 66 10.14 -8.45 -9.05
N ASP A 67 8.88 -8.78 -8.74
CA ASP A 67 8.51 -10.10 -8.21
C ASP A 67 8.77 -11.22 -9.23
N THR A 68 8.53 -10.97 -10.53
CA THR A 68 8.83 -11.97 -11.58
C THR A 68 10.33 -12.19 -11.75
N LEU A 69 11.14 -11.15 -11.61
CA LEU A 69 12.60 -11.24 -11.66
C LEU A 69 13.13 -11.99 -10.43
N ALA A 70 12.57 -11.74 -9.25
CA ALA A 70 12.89 -12.48 -8.03
C ALA A 70 12.56 -13.98 -8.17
N LEU A 71 11.41 -14.32 -8.74
CA LEU A 71 11.03 -15.71 -9.03
C LEU A 71 11.96 -16.39 -10.06
N ARG A 72 12.42 -15.63 -11.06
CA ARG A 72 13.41 -16.13 -12.03
C ARG A 72 14.78 -16.34 -11.38
N TYR A 73 15.17 -15.48 -10.44
CA TYR A 73 16.42 -15.60 -9.70
C TYR A 73 16.46 -16.86 -8.82
N ILE A 74 15.34 -17.21 -8.18
CA ILE A 74 15.21 -18.46 -7.40
C ILE A 74 14.97 -19.71 -8.26
N HIS A 75 15.14 -19.63 -9.59
CA HIS A 75 14.95 -20.74 -10.55
C HIS A 75 13.57 -21.43 -10.51
N HIS A 76 12.55 -20.75 -9.98
CA HIS A 76 11.16 -21.20 -9.98
C HIS A 76 10.27 -20.25 -10.79
N PRO A 77 10.39 -20.24 -12.13
CA PRO A 77 9.62 -19.33 -12.96
C PRO A 77 8.13 -19.69 -12.93
N LEU A 78 7.31 -18.81 -12.34
CA LEU A 78 5.86 -18.83 -12.52
C LEU A 78 5.46 -18.08 -13.79
N LYS A 79 4.29 -18.44 -14.34
CA LYS A 79 3.67 -17.68 -15.45
C LYS A 79 3.45 -16.21 -15.02
N TYR A 80 3.97 -15.27 -15.81
CA TYR A 80 3.91 -13.81 -15.54
C TYR A 80 2.53 -13.31 -15.09
N GLY A 81 1.45 -13.78 -15.74
CA GLY A 81 0.08 -13.37 -15.37
C GLY A 81 -0.34 -13.76 -13.95
N ARG A 82 0.15 -14.89 -13.42
CA ARG A 82 -0.13 -15.33 -12.04
C ARG A 82 0.65 -14.47 -11.04
N THR A 83 1.93 -14.22 -11.31
CA THR A 83 2.76 -13.33 -10.48
C THR A 83 2.20 -11.92 -10.46
N ALA A 84 1.77 -11.38 -11.61
CA ALA A 84 1.16 -10.05 -11.71
C ALA A 84 -0.09 -9.89 -10.84
N ILE A 85 -1.00 -10.87 -10.89
CA ILE A 85 -2.21 -10.83 -10.06
C ILE A 85 -1.86 -10.95 -8.58
N ALA A 86 -0.92 -11.83 -8.21
CA ALA A 86 -0.52 -11.99 -6.81
C ALA A 86 0.18 -10.75 -6.25
N SER A 87 1.11 -10.15 -7.00
CA SER A 87 1.77 -8.90 -6.62
C SER A 87 0.76 -7.77 -6.54
N PHE A 88 -0.13 -7.62 -7.53
CA PHE A 88 -1.15 -6.56 -7.52
C PHE A 88 -2.07 -6.65 -6.30
N ILE A 89 -2.61 -7.83 -5.98
CA ILE A 89 -3.49 -8.02 -4.82
C ILE A 89 -2.71 -7.81 -3.52
N SER A 90 -1.51 -8.39 -3.40
CA SER A 90 -0.66 -8.25 -2.23
C SER A 90 -0.30 -6.78 -1.95
N TYR A 91 0.10 -6.03 -2.98
CA TYR A 91 0.43 -4.61 -2.83
C TYR A 91 -0.80 -3.73 -2.62
N SER A 92 -1.94 -4.03 -3.25
CA SER A 92 -3.17 -3.29 -3.02
C SER A 92 -3.61 -3.42 -1.56
N ILE A 93 -3.61 -4.64 -1.01
CA ILE A 93 -3.98 -4.89 0.38
C ILE A 93 -2.92 -4.30 1.32
N SER A 94 -1.62 -4.43 1.00
CA SER A 94 -0.53 -3.86 1.82
C SER A 94 -0.55 -2.34 1.90
N ASN A 95 -0.92 -1.64 0.82
CA ASN A 95 -0.99 -0.18 0.81
C ASN A 95 -2.23 0.36 1.54
N ASN A 96 -3.33 -0.39 1.55
CA ASN A 96 -4.57 0.03 2.22
C ASN A 96 -4.64 -0.42 3.68
N MET A 97 -3.99 -1.53 4.03
CA MET A 97 -4.02 -2.11 5.37
C MET A 97 -2.65 -1.98 6.03
N GLY A 98 -2.50 -1.00 6.92
CA GLY A 98 -1.24 -0.64 7.59
C GLY A 98 -0.58 -1.73 8.46
N LEU A 99 -1.21 -2.90 8.64
CA LEU A 99 -0.62 -4.05 9.31
C LEU A 99 0.14 -4.93 8.31
N LEU A 100 1.41 -4.57 8.03
CA LEU A 100 2.34 -5.30 7.14
C LEU A 100 2.34 -6.84 7.30
N ILE A 101 2.09 -7.34 8.52
CA ILE A 101 2.08 -8.77 8.87
C ILE A 101 0.76 -9.45 8.48
N LEU A 102 -0.38 -8.74 8.45
CA LEU A 102 -1.69 -9.31 8.11
C LEU A 102 -2.07 -9.12 6.63
N SER A 103 -1.50 -8.13 5.94
CA SER A 103 -2.09 -7.61 4.70
C SER A 103 -1.39 -8.04 3.42
N GLY A 104 -0.06 -7.93 3.33
CA GLY A 104 0.67 -8.14 2.07
C GLY A 104 1.32 -9.51 1.94
N ALA A 105 2.23 -9.85 2.85
CA ALA A 105 3.06 -11.06 2.76
C ALA A 105 2.27 -12.38 2.84
N PRO A 106 1.25 -12.54 3.70
CA PRO A 106 0.47 -13.78 3.78
C PRO A 106 -0.36 -14.04 2.52
N VAL A 107 -0.83 -12.97 1.87
CA VAL A 107 -1.61 -13.07 0.62
C VAL A 107 -0.74 -13.63 -0.50
N ARG A 108 0.48 -13.11 -0.64
CA ARG A 108 1.50 -13.62 -1.56
C ARG A 108 1.85 -15.08 -1.25
N TYR A 109 2.05 -15.39 0.03
CA TYR A 109 2.33 -16.76 0.49
C TYR A 109 1.17 -17.73 0.16
N ARG A 110 -0.08 -17.36 0.42
CA ARG A 110 -1.26 -18.18 0.08
C ARG A 110 -1.43 -18.37 -1.42
N LEU A 111 -1.25 -17.32 -2.22
CA LEU A 111 -1.36 -17.40 -3.68
C LEU A 111 -0.25 -18.27 -4.29
N TYR A 112 0.99 -18.10 -3.84
CA TYR A 112 2.11 -18.92 -4.30
C TYR A 112 2.00 -20.37 -3.83
N SER A 113 1.59 -20.62 -2.58
CA SER A 113 1.32 -21.96 -2.05
C SER A 113 0.17 -22.65 -2.79
N ALA A 114 -0.93 -21.93 -3.09
CA ALA A 114 -2.04 -22.44 -3.89
C ALA A 114 -1.63 -22.76 -5.35
N TRP A 115 -0.54 -22.17 -5.84
CA TRP A 115 0.03 -22.47 -7.16
C TRP A 115 1.21 -23.45 -7.12
N GLY A 116 1.45 -24.09 -5.97
CA GLY A 116 2.41 -25.18 -5.84
C GLY A 116 3.84 -24.75 -5.48
N LEU A 117 4.08 -23.48 -5.13
CA LEU A 117 5.33 -23.13 -4.44
C LEU A 117 5.20 -23.47 -2.97
N THR A 118 5.77 -24.61 -2.59
CA THR A 118 6.09 -24.93 -1.19
C THR A 118 7.35 -24.19 -0.75
N ALA A 119 7.31 -23.67 0.48
CA ALA A 119 8.46 -23.07 1.16
C ALA A 119 9.48 -24.12 1.59
#